data_AF-A0A538UBH6-F1
#
_entry.id   AF-A0A538UBH6-F1
#
_cell.length_a   1.000
_cell.length_b   1.000
_cell.length_c   1.000
_cell.angle_alpha   90.00
_cell.angle_beta   90.00
_cell.angle_gamma   90.00
#
_symmetry.space_group_name_H-M   'P 1'
#
loop_
_entity.id
_entity.type
_entity.pdbx_description
1 polymer ?
#
loop_
_entity_poly.entity_id
_entity_poly.type
_entity_poly.pdbx_seq_one_letter_code
_entity_poly.pdbx_strand_id
1 'polypeptide(L)' 'MSHDRAIALVGMMGSGKTTVANILAGLLGGRALDLDHLLEAEAGCSVAEIFRREGEAGFRRREASRLAELLLR' A
#
# COMPACT_ATOMS: atom_id res chain seq x y z
N MET A 1 -23.33 7.42 -10.14
CA MET A 1 -22.48 6.29 -10.53
C MET A 1 -21.39 6.13 -9.49
N SER A 2 -21.65 5.35 -8.45
CA SER A 2 -20.67 5.00 -7.42
C SER A 2 -19.72 3.97 -8.02
N HIS A 3 -18.59 4.41 -8.58
CA HIS A 3 -17.53 3.48 -8.91
C HIS A 3 -16.70 3.30 -7.64
N ASP A 4 -17.08 2.30 -6.84
CA ASP A 4 -16.34 1.88 -5.65
C ASP A 4 -15.08 1.11 -6.08
N ARG A 5 -14.26 1.74 -6.94
CA ARG A 5 -13.05 1.15 -7.50
C ARG A 5 -11.84 1.67 -6.75
N ALA A 6 -11.02 0.74 -6.28
CA ALA A 6 -9.71 1.07 -5.75
C ALA A 6 -8.81 1.65 -6.85
N ILE A 7 -8.02 2.66 -6.50
CA ILE A 7 -6.99 3.24 -7.37
C ILE A 7 -5.63 2.88 -6.78
N ALA A 8 -4.82 2.15 -7.53
CA ALA A 8 -3.45 1.82 -7.15
C ALA A 8 -2.47 2.78 -7.84
N LEU A 9 -1.66 3.48 -7.05
CA LEU A 9 -0.58 4.33 -7.57
C LEU A 9 0.74 3.56 -7.57
N VAL A 10 1.35 3.39 -8.73
CA VAL A 10 2.62 2.68 -8.92
C VAL A 10 3.76 3.63 -9.27
N GLY A 11 4.99 3.30 -8.87
CA GLY A 11 6.18 4.12 -9.11
C GLY A 11 7.21 4.03 -7.99
N MET A 12 8.40 4.57 -8.22
CA MET A 12 9.55 4.51 -7.29
C MET A 12 9.29 5.27 -5.97
N MET A 13 10.05 4.96 -4.91
CA MET A 13 10.06 5.79 -3.70
C MET A 13 10.42 7.24 -4.04
N GLY A 14 9.83 8.21 -3.34
CA GLY A 14 10.08 9.65 -3.60
C GLY A 14 9.40 10.24 -4.85
N SER A 15 8.71 9.44 -5.68
CA SER A 15 7.99 9.94 -6.87
C SER A 15 6.70 10.73 -6.57
N GLY A 16 6.36 10.96 -5.29
CA GLY A 16 5.19 11.74 -4.89
C GLY A 16 3.88 10.97 -4.80
N LYS A 17 3.90 9.62 -4.84
CA LYS A 17 2.69 8.77 -4.75
C LYS A 17 1.81 9.10 -3.55
N THR A 18 2.41 9.26 -2.37
CA THR A 18 1.67 9.58 -1.13
C THR A 18 0.97 10.93 -1.24
N THR A 19 1.64 11.94 -1.80
CA THR A 19 1.06 13.27 -2.06
C THR A 19 -0.15 13.16 -3.01
N VAL A 20 0.01 12.47 -4.13
CA VAL A 20 -1.05 12.28 -5.12
C VAL A 20 -2.22 11.47 -4.55
N ALA A 21 -1.95 10.41 -3.78
CA ALA A 21 -2.96 9.59 -3.13
C ALA A 21 -3.85 10.42 -2.20
N ASN A 22 -3.25 11.28 -1.37
CA ASN A 22 -3.98 12.14 -0.45
C ASN A 22 -4.86 13.17 -1.19
N ILE A 23 -4.35 13.76 -2.26
CA ILE A 23 -5.12 14.70 -3.10
C ILE A 23 -6.30 13.97 -3.76
N LEU A 24 -6.05 12.81 -4.38
CA LEU A 24 -7.10 12.01 -5.02
C LEU A 24 -8.15 11.55 -4.03
N ALA A 25 -7.76 11.11 -2.83
CA ALA A 25 -8.69 10.72 -1.79
C ALA A 25 -9.60 11.90 -1.39
N GLY A 26 -9.05 13.10 -1.20
CA GLY A 26 -9.84 14.29 -0.91
C GLY A 26 -10.82 14.67 -2.04
N LEU A 27 -10.38 14.59 -3.30
CA LEU A 27 -11.21 14.91 -4.46
C LEU A 27 -12.34 13.89 -4.70
N LEU A 28 -12.09 12.62 -4.38
CA LEU A 28 -13.03 11.53 -4.63
C LEU A 28 -13.85 11.13 -3.40
N GLY A 29 -13.62 11.77 -2.25
CA GLY A 29 -14.24 11.38 -0.97
C GLY A 29 -13.79 10.00 -0.48
N GLY A 30 -12.60 9.56 -0.90
CA GLY A 30 -12.03 8.26 -0.58
C GLY A 30 -11.06 8.28 0.60
N ARG A 31 -10.33 7.19 0.77
CA ARG A 31 -9.24 7.06 1.76
C ARG A 31 -7.93 6.75 1.05
N ALA A 32 -6.87 7.46 1.40
CA ALA A 32 -5.52 7.11 0.99
C ALA A 32 -4.98 6.04 1.94
N LEU A 33 -4.41 4.97 1.37
CA LEU A 33 -3.77 3.88 2.11
C LEU A 33 -2.32 3.77 1.64
N ASP A 34 -1.42 3.54 2.59
CA ASP A 34 -0.03 3.21 2.31
C ASP A 34 0.19 1.73 2.64
N LEU A 35 0.64 0.95 1.64
CA LEU A 35 0.79 -0.49 1.79
C LEU A 35 1.89 -0.83 2.79
N ASP A 36 2.99 -0.07 2.81
CA ASP A 36 4.10 -0.31 3.73
C ASP A 36 3.64 -0.10 5.18
N HIS A 37 2.93 0.98 5.47
CA HIS A 37 2.38 1.23 6.81
C HIS A 37 1.41 0.12 7.27
N LEU A 38 0.60 -0.41 6.35
CA LEU A 38 -0.30 -1.53 6.67
C LEU A 38 0.47 -2.80 7.02
N LEU A 39 1.55 -3.09 6.28
CA LEU A 39 2.41 -4.23 6.56
C LEU A 39 3.16 -4.08 7.88
N GLU A 40 3.62 -2.87 8.22
CA GLU A 40 4.28 -2.60 9.51
C GLU A 40 3.32 -2.76 10.68
N ALA A 41 2.10 -2.25 10.55
CA ALA A 41 1.07 -2.38 11.58
C ALA A 41 0.69 -3.84 11.83
N GLU A 42 0.62 -4.66 10.77
CA GLU A 42 0.34 -6.10 10.87
C GLU A 42 1.52 -6.89 11.46
N ALA A 43 2.74 -6.57 11.02
CA ALA A 43 3.94 -7.29 11.44
C ALA A 43 4.47 -6.86 12.83
N GLY A 44 4.02 -5.71 13.35
CA GLY A 44 4.52 -5.13 14.60
C GLY A 44 5.99 -4.69 14.53
N CYS A 45 6.54 -4.52 13.32
CA CYS A 45 7.91 -4.09 13.09
C CYS A 45 8.02 -3.36 11.73
N SER A 46 9.15 -2.69 11.49
CA SER A 46 9.33 -1.88 10.27
C SER A 46 9.47 -2.73 9.01
N VAL A 47 9.19 -2.15 7.83
CA VAL A 47 9.44 -2.80 6.52
C VAL A 47 10.91 -3.24 6.40
N ALA A 48 11.84 -2.44 6.90
CA ALA A 48 13.26 -2.80 6.92
C ALA A 48 13.55 -4.05 7.77
N GLU A 49 12.83 -4.24 8.88
CA GLU A 49 12.91 -5.46 9.70
C GLU A 49 12.31 -6.67 8.97
N ILE A 50 11.16 -6.49 8.32
CA ILE A 50 10.51 -7.53 7.51
C ILE A 50 11.44 -7.99 6.39
N PHE A 51 12.01 -7.06 5.62
CA PHE A 51 12.98 -7.36 4.57
C PHE A 51 14.21 -8.10 5.11
N ARG A 52 14.71 -7.73 6.29
CA ARG A 52 15.89 -8.39 6.89
C ARG A 52 15.60 -9.84 7.28
N ARG A 53 14.38 -10.12 7.77
CA ARG A 53 13.96 -11.45 8.21
C ARG A 53 13.54 -12.36 7.07
N GLU A 54 12.81 -11.81 6.10
CA GLU A 54 12.12 -12.57 5.05
C GLU A 54 12.84 -12.53 3.69
N GLY A 55 13.80 -11.61 3.53
CA GLY A 55 14.41 -11.28 2.24
C GLY A 55 13.42 -10.64 1.28
N GLU A 56 13.91 -10.27 0.09
CA GLU A 56 13.07 -9.64 -0.94
C GLU A 56 11.90 -10.56 -1.37
N ALA A 57 12.16 -11.83 -1.61
CA ALA A 57 11.14 -12.76 -2.05
C ALA A 57 10.00 -12.93 -1.03
N GLY A 58 10.31 -12.94 0.27
CA GLY A 58 9.30 -13.01 1.32
C GLY A 58 8.49 -11.72 1.43
N PHE A 59 9.17 -10.57 1.48
CA PHE A 59 8.51 -9.28 1.49
C PHE A 59 7.56 -9.11 0.29
N ARG A 60 8.00 -9.44 -0.93
CA ARG A 60 7.18 -9.31 -2.15
C ARG A 60 5.94 -10.21 -2.13
N ARG A 61 6.02 -11.42 -1.56
CA ARG A 61 4.83 -12.28 -1.36
C ARG A 61 3.84 -11.65 -0.40
N ARG A 62 4.33 -11.09 0.72
CA ARG A 62 3.51 -10.41 1.71
C ARG A 62 2.82 -9.16 1.12
N GLU A 63 3.59 -8.33 0.41
CA GLU A 63 3.12 -7.15 -0.30
C GLU A 63 2.02 -7.52 -1.32
N ALA A 64 2.26 -8.53 -2.15
CA ALA A 64 1.29 -8.99 -3.14
C ALA A 64 0.00 -9.53 -2.51
N SER A 65 0.11 -10.33 -1.44
CA SER A 65 -1.04 -10.86 -0.70
C SER A 65 -1.89 -9.72 -0.14
N ARG A 66 -1.24 -8.74 0.51
CA ARG A 66 -1.94 -7.62 1.14
C ARG A 66 -2.61 -6.71 0.11
N LEU A 67 -1.95 -6.45 -1.01
CA LEU A 67 -2.53 -5.69 -2.12
C LEU A 67 -3.76 -6.40 -2.70
N ALA A 68 -3.68 -7.71 -2.93
CA ALA A 68 -4.81 -8.49 -3.43
C ALA A 68 -6.02 -8.41 -2.48
N GLU A 69 -5.82 -8.54 -1.17
CA GLU A 69 -6.88 -8.37 -0.17
C GLU A 69 -7.55 -6.99 -0.16
N LEU A 70 -6.83 -5.94 -0.59
CA LEU A 70 -7.38 -4.58 -0.67
C LEU A 70 -8.15 -4.36 -1.97
N LEU A 71 -7.72 -4.98 -3.07
CA LEU A 71 -8.33 -4.81 -4.39
C LEU A 71 -9.53 -5.73 -4.65
N LEU A 72 -9.64 -6.85 -3.91
CA LEU A 72 -10.74 -7.81 -4.03
C LEU A 72 -11.92 -7.52 -3.07
N ARG A 73 -11.87 -6.38 -2.37
CA ARG A 73 -12.98 -5.87 -1.55
C ARG A 73 -13.95 -5.07 -2.40
#